data_AF-A6UAB1-F1
#
_entry.id   AF-A6UAB1-F1
#
_cell.length_a   1.000
_cell.length_b   1.000
_cell.length_c   1.000
_cell.angle_alpha   90.00
_cell.angle_beta   90.00
_cell.angle_gamma   90.00
#
_symmetry.space_group_name_H-M   'P 1'
#
loop_
_entity.id
_entity.type
_entity.pdbx_description
1 polymer ?
#
loop_
_entity_poly.entity_id
_entity_poly.type
_entity_poly.pdbx_seq_one_letter_code
_entity_poly.pdbx_strand_id
1 'polypeptide(L)' 'MAEVKAAGQPPSALMTIAAVAGANECKVVTDNEKDCAGIQVVNPIRRPTRRPIRRAV' A
#
# COMPACT_ATOMS: atom_id res chain seq x y z
N MET A 1 -6.97 8.75 8.31
CA MET A 1 -7.92 7.74 8.82
C MET A 1 -8.06 6.68 7.75
N ALA A 2 -7.40 5.53 7.90
CA ALA A 2 -7.53 4.43 6.95
C ALA A 2 -8.84 3.70 7.22
N GLU A 3 -9.73 3.67 6.23
CA GLU A 3 -10.98 2.91 6.29
C GLU A 3 -10.63 1.43 6.15
N VAL A 4 -10.31 0.78 7.27
CA VAL A 4 -10.06 -0.65 7.32
C VAL A 4 -11.42 -1.32 7.12
N LYS A 5 -11.77 -1.60 5.87
CA LYS A 5 -13.03 -2.27 5.51
C LYS A 5 -13.06 -3.63 6.20
N ALA A 6 -13.69 -3.69 7.37
CA ALA A 6 -13.98 -4.91 8.11
C ALA A 6 -15.06 -5.69 7.37
N ALA A 7 -14.72 -6.25 6.21
CA ALA A 7 -15.61 -7.05 5.40
C ALA A 7 -15.66 -8.48 5.95
N GLY A 8 -16.24 -8.68 7.14
CA GLY A 8 -16.71 -9.99 7.64
C GLY A 8 -15.69 -11.13 7.78
N GLN A 9 -14.41 -10.92 7.47
CA GLN A 9 -13.35 -11.91 7.48
C GLN A 9 -12.36 -11.56 8.60
N PRO A 10 -11.84 -12.54 9.37
CA PRO A 10 -10.82 -12.27 10.37
C PRO A 10 -9.67 -11.46 9.75
N PRO A 11 -9.18 -10.40 10.42
CA PRO A 11 -8.13 -9.57 9.86
C PRO A 11 -6.91 -10.46 9.54
N SER A 12 -6.58 -10.54 8.25
CA SER A 12 -5.34 -11.15 7.79
C SER A 12 -4.16 -10.46 8.47
N ALA A 13 -3.04 -11.16 8.66
CA ALA A 13 -1.82 -10.55 9.22
C ALA A 13 -1.41 -9.27 8.45
N LEU A 14 -1.69 -9.22 7.15
CA LEU A 14 -1.44 -8.05 6.30
C LEU A 14 -2.31 -6.83 6.66
N MET A 15 -3.52 -7.04 7.13
CA MET A 15 -4.48 -6.00 7.50
C MET A 15 -4.07 -5.30 8.80
N THR A 16 -3.45 -6.03 9.73
CA THR A 16 -2.82 -5.44 10.93
C THR A 16 -1.64 -4.56 10.55
N ILE A 17 -0.78 -5.02 9.63
CA ILE A 17 0.35 -4.23 9.13
C ILE A 17 -0.14 -2.96 8.42
N ALA A 18 -1.19 -3.09 7.60
CA ALA A 18 -1.82 -1.97 6.92
C ALA A 18 -2.37 -0.92 7.89
N ALA A 19 -3.04 -1.36 8.96
CA ALA A 19 -3.57 -0.46 9.99
C ALA A 19 -2.46 0.30 10.72
N VAL A 20 -1.39 -0.40 11.12
CA VAL A 20 -0.22 0.23 11.77
C VAL A 20 0.46 1.22 10.83
N ALA A 21 0.66 0.84 9.55
CA ALA A 21 1.26 1.73 8.57
C ALA A 21 0.40 2.99 8.33
N GLY A 22 -0.92 2.83 8.24
CA GLY A 22 -1.84 3.96 8.13
C GLY A 22 -1.84 4.89 9.34
N ALA A 23 -1.65 4.35 10.56
CA ALA A 23 -1.54 5.14 11.79
C ALA A 23 -0.22 5.91 11.91
N ASN A 24 0.85 5.43 11.25
CA ASN A 24 2.18 6.03 11.27
C ASN A 24 2.56 6.72 9.95
N GLU A 25 1.60 6.96 9.07
CA GLU A 25 1.81 7.58 7.75
C GLU A 25 2.89 6.87 6.89
N CYS A 26 3.06 5.57 7.13
CA CYS A 26 4.05 4.74 6.46
C CYS A 26 3.49 4.08 5.21
N LYS A 27 4.41 3.73 4.29
CA LYS A 27 4.09 2.95 3.09
C LYS A 27 4.32 1.47 3.38
N VAL A 28 3.44 0.62 2.86
CA VAL A 28 3.60 -0.84 2.94
C VAL A 28 4.23 -1.34 1.65
N VAL A 29 5.31 -2.12 1.78
CA VAL A 29 5.94 -2.80 0.65
C VAL A 29 5.38 -4.22 0.61
N THR A 30 4.60 -4.55 -0.42
CA THR A 30 3.97 -5.87 -0.56
C THR A 30 3.63 -6.14 -2.02
N ASP A 31 3.67 -7.41 -2.45
CA ASP A 31 3.17 -7.83 -3.75
C ASP A 31 1.63 -7.97 -3.76
N ASN A 32 1.01 -8.14 -2.59
CA ASN A 32 -0.43 -8.32 -2.44
C ASN A 32 -1.16 -7.00 -2.18
N GLU A 33 -1.35 -6.21 -3.24
CA GLU A 33 -1.98 -4.89 -3.18
C GLU A 33 -3.49 -4.93 -2.82
N LYS A 34 -4.17 -6.06 -3.06
CA LYS A 34 -5.64 -6.17 -2.91
C LYS A 34 -6.12 -6.05 -1.47
N ASP A 35 -5.30 -6.52 -0.53
CA ASP A 35 -5.63 -6.56 0.90
C ASP A 35 -5.27 -5.22 1.59
N CYS A 36 -4.54 -4.34 0.90
CA CYS A 36 -4.08 -3.04 1.39
C CYS A 36 -4.89 -1.86 0.80
N ALA A 37 -6.20 -2.03 0.63
CA ALA A 37 -7.07 -0.97 0.12
C ALA A 37 -7.06 0.24 1.06
N GLY A 38 -6.83 1.44 0.53
CA GLY A 38 -6.87 2.69 1.29
C GLY A 38 -5.57 3.10 1.98
N ILE A 39 -4.46 2.37 1.78
CA ILE A 39 -3.13 2.77 2.27
C ILE A 39 -2.15 2.96 1.11
N GLN A 40 -1.04 3.68 1.35
CA GLN A 40 0.02 3.80 0.35
C GLN A 40 0.81 2.49 0.25
N VAL A 41 0.76 1.84 -0.91
CA VAL A 41 1.47 0.58 -1.19
C VAL A 41 2.55 0.77 -2.25
N VAL A 42 3.70 0.11 -2.04
CA VAL A 42 4.75 -0.05 -3.04
C VAL A 42 4.85 -1.54 -3.36
N ASN A 43 4.51 -1.92 -4.59
CA ASN A 43 4.70 -3.29 -5.06
C ASN A 43 6.08 -3.42 -5.75
N PRO A 44 7.06 -4.11 -5.13
CA PRO A 44 8.42 -4.19 -5.67
C PRO A 44 8.52 -5.06 -6.93
N ILE A 45 7.54 -5.92 -7.17
CA ILE A 45 7.49 -6.79 -8.36
C ILE A 45 6.92 -6.04 -9.56
N ARG A 46 6.13 -4.98 -9.32
CA ARG A 46 5.75 -4.07 -10.40
C ARG A 46 6.98 -3.30 -10.86
N ARG A 47 7.30 -3.44 -12.15
CA ARG A 47 8.34 -2.60 -12.78
C ARG A 47 8.03 -1.14 -12.49
N PRO A 48 8.97 -0.36 -11.94
CA PRO A 48 8.77 1.07 -11.83
C PRO A 48 8.64 1.60 -13.25
N THR A 49 7.50 2.26 -13.53
CA THR A 49 7.37 3.04 -14.75
C THR A 49 8.43 4.12 -14.68
N ARG A 50 9.51 3.95 -15.46
CA ARG A 50 10.53 4.98 -15.64
C ARG A 50 9.80 6.22 -16.14
N ARG A 51 9.54 7.18 -15.26
CA ARG A 51 9.08 8.51 -15.70
C ARG A 51 10.20 9.04 -16.60
N PRO A 52 9.90 9.46 -17.84
CA PRO A 52 10.91 10.10 -18.66
C PRO A 52 11.40 11.30 -17.87
N ILE A 53 12.71 11.34 -17.62
CA ILE A 53 13.37 12.47 -16.98
C ILE A 53 13.05 13.66 -17.89
N ARG A 54 12.12 14.53 -17.48
CA ARG A 54 11.86 15.76 -18.23
C ARG A 54 13.18 16.52 -18.20
N ARG A 55 13.92 16.52 -19.32
CA ARG A 55 14.98 17.48 -19.57
C ARG A 55 14.33 18.85 -19.42
N ALA A 56 14.66 19.54 -18.32
CA ALA A 56 14.44 20.97 -18.24
C ALA A 56 15.28 21.58 -19.38
N VAL A 57 14.58 22.17 -20.34
CA VAL A 57 15.16 23.11 -21.32
C VAL A 57 15.15 24.48 -20.67
#